data_AF-A0A7X7NA63-F1
#
_entry.id   AF-A0A7X7NA63-F1
#
_cell.length_a   1.000
_cell.length_b   1.000
_cell.length_c   1.000
_cell.angle_alpha   90.00
_cell.angle_beta   90.00
_cell.angle_gamma   90.00
#
_symmetry.space_group_name_H-M   'P 1'
#
loop_
_entity.id
_entity.type
_entity.pdbx_description
1 polymer ?
#
loop_
_entity_poly.entity_id
_entity_poly.type
_entity_poly.pdbx_seq_one_letter_code
_entity_poly.pdbx_strand_id
1 'polypeptide(L)'
;MPPADAWDAYVRTVAKNFGHRLEFLEIWNEPDLKGFFEPPVEEYIELCRRAVKIAREVSPKVKIASGGFATMHPGWWDGKPARFHEEVMAATKGCFDIHSYHEHGYFPHYQQMVDNHFIPMRQRLGIEIPWIASETAMHSAKGTDAKQADCLFKKLLFTWARGGKSYTWYGLFDNGYDLEYSEHNFGTIDHFMEPKHVYATYAAIVRLFVEASFQRQITSEGSPWLFAFTAPDSALLAHWNAVSTTGTSIYAAMPEGTMAKASTFDLAGNEKTLLCLDESALFTITETGQVVKLYGAKGFRDVQPVAMLEIPAAMTSEEPVDGTLILRNPVSRQVRCTLSPDISKGAFFRACLQIASFHRSRFFGYRLRFNAVASRLLYGLACRLMASRRLSTSKNRLHLPRFARELRFANEARTLRWTMSRKSKTSSSSTLNQPSAHGSRQPTCQRRFGWVAKTRRCTSGRR
;
A
#
# COMPACT_ATOMS: atom_id res chain seq x y z
N MET A 1 -39.44 -3.03 11.44
CA MET A 1 -39.42 -4.13 10.44
C MET A 1 -40.57 -4.00 9.46
N PRO A 2 -40.49 -4.59 8.25
CA PRO A 2 -41.67 -4.77 7.39
C PRO A 2 -42.68 -5.74 8.04
N PRO A 3 -43.99 -5.64 7.74
CA PRO A 3 -44.97 -6.66 8.16
C PRO A 3 -44.62 -8.04 7.60
N ALA A 4 -44.78 -9.08 8.42
CA ALA A 4 -44.32 -10.44 8.10
C ALA A 4 -44.89 -10.99 6.78
N ASP A 5 -46.20 -10.84 6.55
CA ASP A 5 -46.85 -11.33 5.31
C ASP A 5 -46.39 -10.58 4.06
N ALA A 6 -46.09 -9.28 4.19
CA ALA A 6 -45.57 -8.46 3.10
C ALA A 6 -44.12 -8.85 2.76
N TRP A 7 -43.30 -9.14 3.77
CA TRP A 7 -41.95 -9.66 3.58
C TRP A 7 -41.97 -11.05 2.92
N ASP A 8 -42.80 -11.96 3.41
CA ASP A 8 -42.94 -13.31 2.86
C ASP A 8 -43.41 -13.27 1.38
N ALA A 9 -44.39 -12.42 1.07
CA ALA A 9 -44.87 -12.22 -0.30
C ALA A 9 -43.77 -11.63 -1.21
N TYR A 10 -42.99 -10.67 -0.71
CA TYR A 10 -41.85 -10.08 -1.44
C TYR A 10 -40.79 -11.14 -1.75
N VAL A 11 -40.29 -11.86 -0.74
CA VAL A 11 -39.25 -12.90 -0.93
C VAL A 11 -39.75 -14.00 -1.86
N ARG A 12 -41.00 -14.46 -1.69
CA ARG A 12 -41.59 -15.48 -2.56
C ARG A 12 -41.66 -15.01 -4.01
N THR A 13 -41.99 -13.75 -4.23
CA THR A 13 -42.08 -13.14 -5.57
C THR A 13 -40.69 -13.00 -6.21
N VAL A 14 -39.69 -12.50 -5.47
CA VAL A 14 -38.32 -12.34 -5.98
C VAL A 14 -37.69 -13.69 -6.29
N ALA A 15 -37.70 -14.63 -5.34
CA ALA A 15 -37.08 -15.94 -5.50
C ALA A 15 -37.71 -16.77 -6.63
N LYS A 16 -39.05 -16.75 -6.76
CA LYS A 16 -39.77 -17.46 -7.83
C LYS A 16 -39.47 -16.89 -9.22
N ASN A 17 -39.48 -15.57 -9.38
CA ASN A 17 -39.34 -14.94 -10.69
C ASN A 17 -37.88 -14.80 -11.14
N PHE A 18 -36.93 -14.63 -10.22
CA PHE A 18 -35.54 -14.31 -10.55
C PHE A 18 -34.50 -15.31 -10.03
N GLY A 19 -34.81 -16.16 -9.04
CA GLY A 19 -33.81 -17.03 -8.41
C GLY A 19 -33.14 -18.06 -9.35
N HIS A 20 -33.74 -18.34 -10.51
CA HIS A 20 -33.13 -19.17 -11.56
C HIS A 20 -32.15 -18.40 -12.48
N ARG A 21 -32.02 -17.08 -12.31
CA ARG A 21 -31.17 -16.15 -13.10
C ARG A 21 -30.10 -15.46 -12.26
N LEU A 22 -30.12 -15.64 -10.94
CA LEU A 22 -29.26 -14.96 -9.98
C LEU A 22 -28.31 -15.97 -9.35
N GLU A 23 -27.04 -15.62 -9.21
CA GLU A 23 -26.05 -16.45 -8.50
C GLU A 23 -26.40 -16.60 -7.01
N PHE A 24 -26.86 -15.52 -6.39
CA PHE A 24 -27.35 -15.49 -5.02
C PHE A 24 -28.35 -14.34 -4.78
N LEU A 25 -29.04 -14.38 -3.64
CA LEU A 25 -29.82 -13.27 -3.07
C LEU A 25 -29.23 -12.89 -1.72
N GLU A 26 -29.04 -11.59 -1.47
CA GLU A 26 -28.51 -11.05 -0.21
C GLU A 26 -29.65 -10.54 0.67
N ILE A 27 -29.69 -10.95 1.95
CA ILE A 27 -30.81 -10.60 2.84
C ILE A 27 -30.51 -9.31 3.59
N TRP A 28 -30.91 -8.20 2.97
CA TRP A 28 -30.82 -6.83 3.52
C TRP A 28 -29.40 -6.24 3.52
N ASN A 29 -29.33 -4.91 3.63
CA ASN A 29 -28.09 -4.12 3.66
C ASN A 29 -27.85 -3.57 5.06
N GLU A 30 -26.65 -3.74 5.61
CA GLU A 30 -26.15 -3.10 6.85
C GLU A 30 -27.15 -3.10 8.02
N PRO A 31 -27.64 -4.29 8.44
CA PRO A 31 -28.61 -4.43 9.53
C PRO A 31 -28.02 -4.18 10.92
N ASP A 32 -26.72 -3.94 10.99
CA ASP A 32 -25.94 -3.63 12.18
C ASP A 32 -25.58 -2.13 12.28
N LEU A 33 -25.91 -1.33 11.26
CA LEU A 33 -25.50 0.08 11.17
C LEU A 33 -26.55 1.05 11.71
N LYS A 34 -26.19 1.69 12.83
CA LYS A 34 -26.97 2.77 13.44
C LYS A 34 -27.23 3.92 12.46
N GLY A 35 -28.49 4.23 12.24
CA GLY A 35 -28.94 5.31 11.35
C GLY A 35 -29.22 4.86 9.91
N PHE A 36 -28.87 3.62 9.54
CA PHE A 36 -29.31 2.98 8.30
C PHE A 36 -30.47 2.02 8.58
N PHE A 37 -30.17 0.91 9.27
CA PHE A 37 -31.17 -0.07 9.72
C PHE A 37 -30.66 -0.76 10.98
N GLU A 38 -31.21 -0.41 12.14
CA GLU A 38 -30.85 -0.97 13.45
C GLU A 38 -32.10 -1.66 14.07
N PRO A 39 -32.57 -2.80 13.52
CA PRO A 39 -33.68 -3.56 14.09
C PRO A 39 -33.26 -4.28 15.39
N PRO A 40 -34.20 -4.75 16.21
CA PRO A 40 -33.91 -5.76 17.23
C PRO A 40 -33.31 -7.01 16.59
N VAL A 41 -32.28 -7.59 17.21
CA VAL A 41 -31.49 -8.69 16.63
C VAL A 41 -32.36 -9.93 16.41
N GLU A 42 -33.28 -10.21 17.33
CA GLU A 42 -34.23 -11.31 17.25
C GLU A 42 -35.20 -11.16 16.06
N GLU A 43 -35.69 -9.95 15.79
CA GLU A 43 -36.57 -9.67 14.66
C GLU A 43 -35.83 -9.86 13.32
N TYR A 44 -34.56 -9.46 13.24
CA TYR A 44 -33.76 -9.67 12.03
C TYR A 44 -33.39 -11.15 11.83
N ILE A 45 -33.15 -11.90 12.91
CA ILE A 45 -32.97 -13.36 12.87
C ILE A 45 -34.24 -14.05 12.36
N GLU A 46 -35.44 -13.63 12.80
CA GLU A 46 -36.70 -14.16 12.25
C GLU A 46 -36.83 -13.82 10.76
N LEU A 47 -36.64 -12.56 10.37
CA LEU A 47 -36.71 -12.11 8.98
C LEU A 47 -35.80 -12.95 8.06
N CYS A 48 -34.58 -13.23 8.50
CA CYS A 48 -33.63 -14.09 7.80
C CYS A 48 -34.14 -15.53 7.65
N ARG A 49 -34.61 -16.15 8.75
CA ARG A 49 -35.10 -17.54 8.74
C ARG A 49 -36.32 -17.70 7.83
N ARG A 50 -37.25 -16.73 7.85
CA ARG A 50 -38.42 -16.70 6.95
C ARG A 50 -38.00 -16.60 5.50
N ALA A 51 -37.09 -15.66 5.19
CA ALA A 51 -36.61 -15.46 3.83
C ALA A 51 -35.93 -16.71 3.25
N VAL A 52 -35.02 -17.32 4.02
CA VAL A 52 -34.35 -18.57 3.65
C VAL A 52 -35.38 -19.68 3.40
N LYS A 53 -36.30 -19.94 4.34
CA LYS A 53 -37.33 -20.97 4.21
C LYS A 53 -38.11 -20.83 2.90
N ILE A 54 -38.62 -19.63 2.64
CA ILE A 54 -39.45 -19.33 1.46
C ILE A 54 -38.64 -19.45 0.16
N ALA A 55 -37.40 -18.96 0.15
CA ALA A 55 -36.54 -19.06 -1.02
C ALA A 55 -36.21 -20.53 -1.37
N ARG A 56 -35.95 -21.39 -0.36
CA ARG A 56 -35.76 -22.83 -0.59
C ARG A 56 -37.04 -23.53 -1.09
N GLU A 57 -38.22 -23.14 -0.60
CA GLU A 57 -39.52 -23.68 -1.07
C GLU A 57 -39.74 -23.43 -2.57
N VAL A 58 -39.48 -22.22 -3.06
CA VAL A 58 -39.86 -21.80 -4.43
C VAL A 58 -38.71 -21.77 -5.44
N SER A 59 -37.47 -21.78 -4.97
CA SER A 59 -36.26 -21.68 -5.81
C SER A 59 -35.08 -22.42 -5.15
N PRO A 60 -35.16 -23.75 -4.96
CA PRO A 60 -34.21 -24.52 -4.14
C PRO A 60 -32.74 -24.48 -4.60
N LYS A 61 -32.47 -23.98 -5.82
CA LYS A 61 -31.11 -23.81 -6.36
C LYS A 61 -30.52 -22.42 -6.16
N VAL A 62 -31.30 -21.40 -5.81
CA VAL A 62 -30.75 -20.05 -5.57
C VAL A 62 -29.94 -20.07 -4.28
N LYS A 63 -28.73 -19.50 -4.33
CA LYS A 63 -27.91 -19.34 -3.12
C LYS A 63 -28.43 -18.15 -2.31
N ILE A 64 -28.31 -18.21 -1.00
CA ILE A 64 -28.69 -17.12 -0.10
C ILE A 64 -27.47 -16.65 0.68
N ALA A 65 -27.17 -15.35 0.59
CA ALA A 65 -26.21 -14.69 1.45
C ALA A 65 -26.89 -14.13 2.70
N SER A 66 -26.13 -13.98 3.79
CA SER A 66 -26.52 -13.13 4.93
C SER A 66 -26.76 -11.68 4.47
N GLY A 67 -27.18 -10.79 5.36
CA GLY A 67 -27.03 -9.36 5.09
C GLY A 67 -25.57 -8.96 4.97
N GLY A 68 -25.33 -7.86 4.25
CA GLY A 68 -24.03 -7.19 4.21
C GLY A 68 -23.81 -6.41 5.49
N PHE A 69 -23.11 -7.00 6.46
CA PHE A 69 -22.86 -6.36 7.76
C PHE A 69 -21.78 -5.27 7.65
N ALA A 70 -22.04 -4.08 8.18
CA ALA A 70 -21.29 -2.84 7.96
C ALA A 70 -19.87 -2.81 8.55
N THR A 71 -19.66 -3.40 9.73
CA THR A 71 -18.33 -3.38 10.37
C THR A 71 -18.18 -4.38 11.54
N MET A 72 -16.95 -4.85 11.74
CA MET A 72 -16.54 -5.60 12.94
C MET A 72 -15.81 -4.74 13.99
N HIS A 73 -15.82 -3.40 13.86
CA HIS A 73 -15.00 -2.54 14.71
C HIS A 73 -15.44 -2.52 16.19
N PRO A 74 -14.59 -2.98 17.13
CA PRO A 74 -14.99 -3.24 18.52
C PRO A 74 -15.28 -1.97 19.34
N GLY A 75 -14.78 -0.81 18.90
CA GLY A 75 -14.96 0.47 19.57
C GLY A 75 -15.96 1.44 18.91
N TRP A 76 -16.59 1.07 17.78
CA TRP A 76 -17.58 1.94 17.14
C TRP A 76 -18.97 1.64 17.69
N TRP A 77 -19.70 2.69 18.10
CA TRP A 77 -21.00 2.59 18.79
C TRP A 77 -20.98 1.54 19.92
N ASP A 78 -19.96 1.61 20.78
CA ASP A 78 -19.72 0.69 21.91
C ASP A 78 -19.64 -0.79 21.49
N GLY A 79 -19.18 -1.06 20.25
CA GLY A 79 -19.05 -2.40 19.67
C GLY A 79 -20.38 -3.08 19.34
N LYS A 80 -21.48 -2.32 19.27
CA LYS A 80 -22.81 -2.85 18.93
C LYS A 80 -22.85 -3.57 17.56
N PRO A 81 -22.30 -3.05 16.46
CA PRO A 81 -22.43 -3.70 15.15
C PRO A 81 -21.76 -5.08 15.14
N ALA A 82 -20.54 -5.17 15.68
CA ALA A 82 -19.79 -6.41 15.80
C ALA A 82 -20.52 -7.48 16.66
N ARG A 83 -21.20 -7.06 17.74
CA ARG A 83 -22.04 -7.98 18.55
C ARG A 83 -23.27 -8.44 17.78
N PHE A 84 -23.99 -7.52 17.13
CA PHE A 84 -25.15 -7.84 16.30
C PHE A 84 -24.78 -8.84 15.19
N HIS A 85 -23.68 -8.57 14.47
CA HIS A 85 -23.13 -9.45 13.43
C HIS A 85 -22.83 -10.86 13.97
N GLU A 86 -22.16 -10.96 15.11
CA GLU A 86 -21.86 -12.24 15.74
C GLU A 86 -23.13 -12.99 16.20
N GLU A 87 -24.05 -12.30 16.88
CA GLU A 87 -25.29 -12.87 17.43
C GLU A 87 -26.20 -13.41 16.30
N VAL A 88 -26.37 -12.66 15.21
CA VAL A 88 -27.11 -13.12 14.03
C VAL A 88 -26.45 -14.37 13.44
N MET A 89 -25.15 -14.33 13.19
CA MET A 89 -24.44 -15.45 12.55
C MET A 89 -24.37 -16.70 13.43
N ALA A 90 -24.35 -16.55 14.75
CA ALA A 90 -24.48 -17.65 15.70
C ALA A 90 -25.90 -18.26 15.64
N ALA A 91 -26.94 -17.42 15.69
CA ALA A 91 -28.34 -17.87 15.69
C ALA A 91 -28.84 -18.40 14.34
N THR A 92 -28.18 -18.05 13.24
CA THR A 92 -28.55 -18.45 11.86
C THR A 92 -27.58 -19.46 11.25
N LYS A 93 -26.78 -20.15 12.07
CA LYS A 93 -25.86 -21.19 11.61
C LYS A 93 -26.58 -22.25 10.74
N GLY A 94 -26.11 -22.42 9.51
CA GLY A 94 -26.70 -23.32 8.51
C GLY A 94 -27.85 -22.73 7.68
N CYS A 95 -28.25 -21.47 7.88
CA CYS A 95 -29.29 -20.82 7.08
C CYS A 95 -28.78 -20.30 5.72
N PHE A 96 -27.57 -19.73 5.69
CA PHE A 96 -27.00 -19.08 4.52
C PHE A 96 -25.98 -19.97 3.80
N ASP A 97 -25.83 -19.78 2.49
CA ASP A 97 -24.78 -20.38 1.65
C ASP A 97 -23.54 -19.48 1.54
N ILE A 98 -23.70 -18.18 1.79
CA ILE A 98 -22.66 -17.15 1.66
C ILE A 98 -22.73 -16.22 2.88
N HIS A 99 -21.58 -15.81 3.38
CA HIS A 99 -21.46 -14.78 4.42
C HIS A 99 -21.01 -13.46 3.78
N SER A 100 -21.92 -12.50 3.72
CA SER A 100 -21.65 -11.14 3.27
C SER A 100 -21.05 -10.30 4.38
N TYR A 101 -20.17 -9.37 4.01
CA TYR A 101 -19.50 -8.47 4.94
C TYR A 101 -19.05 -7.22 4.19
N HIS A 102 -19.32 -6.06 4.78
CA HIS A 102 -18.85 -4.76 4.35
C HIS A 102 -17.79 -4.29 5.32
N GLU A 103 -16.78 -3.58 4.82
CA GLU A 103 -15.89 -2.81 5.71
C GLU A 103 -15.24 -1.68 4.90
N HIS A 104 -15.77 -0.47 5.10
CA HIS A 104 -15.30 0.73 4.42
C HIS A 104 -14.04 1.28 5.11
N GLY A 105 -13.36 2.22 4.47
CA GLY A 105 -12.14 2.81 5.05
C GLY A 105 -10.85 2.28 4.44
N TYR A 106 -9.73 2.86 4.90
CA TYR A 106 -8.40 2.64 4.35
C TYR A 106 -7.87 1.23 4.66
N PHE A 107 -6.94 0.74 3.83
CA PHE A 107 -6.38 -0.60 3.95
C PHE A 107 -5.95 -1.03 5.37
N PRO A 108 -5.27 -0.19 6.20
CA PRO A 108 -4.89 -0.60 7.55
C PRO A 108 -6.08 -0.94 8.47
N HIS A 109 -7.17 -0.18 8.36
CA HIS A 109 -8.42 -0.46 9.09
C HIS A 109 -9.05 -1.76 8.59
N TYR A 110 -9.24 -1.87 7.27
CA TYR A 110 -9.81 -3.07 6.65
C TYR A 110 -9.05 -4.36 7.01
N GLN A 111 -7.71 -4.30 6.95
CA GLN A 111 -6.84 -5.42 7.31
C GLN A 111 -7.01 -5.81 8.78
N GLN A 112 -7.05 -4.84 9.69
CA GLN A 112 -7.26 -5.10 11.11
C GLN A 112 -8.63 -5.73 11.38
N MET A 113 -9.69 -5.23 10.73
CA MET A 113 -11.04 -5.77 10.91
C MET A 113 -11.16 -7.20 10.38
N VAL A 114 -10.60 -7.49 9.20
CA VAL A 114 -10.61 -8.84 8.62
C VAL A 114 -9.76 -9.83 9.43
N ASP A 115 -8.48 -9.51 9.68
CA ASP A 115 -7.53 -10.45 10.31
C ASP A 115 -7.78 -10.63 11.81
N ASN A 116 -8.17 -9.58 12.54
CA ASN A 116 -8.26 -9.61 14.00
C ASN A 116 -9.68 -9.79 14.54
N HIS A 117 -10.73 -9.55 13.74
CA HIS A 117 -12.12 -9.60 14.21
C HIS A 117 -13.02 -10.51 13.37
N PHE A 118 -13.20 -10.26 12.07
CA PHE A 118 -14.12 -11.01 11.21
C PHE A 118 -13.73 -12.49 11.05
N ILE A 119 -12.48 -12.78 10.66
CA ILE A 119 -12.01 -14.16 10.50
C ILE A 119 -11.99 -14.89 11.86
N PRO A 120 -11.47 -14.32 12.96
CA PRO A 120 -11.55 -14.94 14.29
C PRO A 120 -12.98 -15.18 14.80
N MET A 121 -13.93 -14.28 14.54
CA MET A 121 -15.35 -14.48 14.86
C MET A 121 -15.92 -15.69 14.10
N ARG A 122 -15.66 -15.77 12.78
CA ARG A 122 -16.07 -16.92 11.96
C ARG A 122 -15.45 -18.23 12.43
N GLN A 123 -14.19 -18.22 12.83
CA GLN A 123 -13.50 -19.40 13.39
C GLN A 123 -14.14 -19.84 14.72
N ARG A 124 -14.37 -18.89 15.65
CA ARG A 124 -15.00 -19.15 16.95
C ARG A 124 -16.42 -19.70 16.83
N LEU A 125 -17.20 -19.24 15.85
CA LEU A 125 -18.54 -19.76 15.57
C LEU A 125 -18.54 -21.03 14.69
N GLY A 126 -17.40 -21.45 14.15
CA GLY A 126 -17.29 -22.57 13.20
C GLY A 126 -18.11 -22.32 11.92
N ILE A 127 -17.88 -21.18 11.27
CA ILE A 127 -18.55 -20.76 10.04
C ILE A 127 -17.62 -21.05 8.84
N GLU A 128 -17.98 -22.07 8.07
CA GLU A 128 -17.17 -22.58 6.95
C GLU A 128 -17.70 -22.14 5.56
N ILE A 129 -18.94 -21.65 5.48
CA ILE A 129 -19.52 -21.14 4.23
C ILE A 129 -18.66 -20.01 3.63
N PRO A 130 -18.53 -19.92 2.29
CA PRO A 130 -17.73 -18.87 1.64
C PRO A 130 -18.13 -17.47 2.10
N TRP A 131 -17.18 -16.56 2.14
CA TRP A 131 -17.44 -15.14 2.40
C TRP A 131 -17.15 -14.29 1.17
N ILE A 132 -17.85 -13.17 1.07
CA ILE A 132 -17.65 -12.14 0.05
C ILE A 132 -17.53 -10.78 0.73
N ALA A 133 -16.70 -9.91 0.19
CA ALA A 133 -16.81 -8.49 0.46
C ALA A 133 -17.90 -7.94 -0.49
N SER A 134 -19.17 -8.02 -0.06
CA SER A 134 -20.33 -7.67 -0.88
C SER A 134 -20.44 -6.16 -1.14
N GLU A 135 -19.85 -5.35 -0.26
CA GLU A 135 -19.54 -3.94 -0.49
C GLU A 135 -18.26 -3.53 0.24
N THR A 136 -17.50 -2.59 -0.34
CA THR A 136 -16.35 -1.96 0.31
C THR A 136 -15.88 -0.78 -0.53
N ALA A 137 -15.44 0.30 0.12
CA ALA A 137 -14.93 1.47 -0.60
C ALA A 137 -13.89 2.30 0.14
N MET A 138 -13.35 3.26 -0.62
CA MET A 138 -12.74 4.52 -0.17
C MET A 138 -13.23 5.63 -1.11
N HIS A 139 -13.47 6.84 -0.61
CA HIS A 139 -13.83 7.98 -1.44
C HIS A 139 -12.56 8.71 -1.94
N SER A 140 -12.65 9.41 -3.07
CA SER A 140 -11.60 10.32 -3.55
C SER A 140 -11.77 11.77 -3.08
N ALA A 141 -12.80 12.08 -2.28
CA ALA A 141 -13.06 13.44 -1.79
C ALA A 141 -11.80 14.08 -1.19
N LYS A 142 -11.65 15.40 -1.36
CA LYS A 142 -10.48 16.20 -0.96
C LYS A 142 -9.20 15.85 -1.71
N GLY A 143 -9.33 15.42 -2.97
CA GLY A 143 -8.21 15.13 -3.88
C GLY A 143 -7.43 13.87 -3.50
N THR A 144 -8.12 12.82 -3.04
CA THR A 144 -7.52 11.57 -2.55
C THR A 144 -7.54 10.42 -3.57
N ASP A 145 -7.78 10.70 -4.85
CA ASP A 145 -7.88 9.72 -5.96
C ASP A 145 -6.74 8.69 -6.03
N ALA A 146 -5.49 9.13 -5.85
CA ALA A 146 -4.34 8.23 -5.82
C ALA A 146 -4.36 7.28 -4.61
N LYS A 147 -4.89 7.73 -3.47
CA LYS A 147 -5.09 6.88 -2.27
C LYS A 147 -6.28 5.95 -2.45
N GLN A 148 -7.35 6.40 -3.12
CA GLN A 148 -8.49 5.56 -3.47
C GLN A 148 -8.03 4.37 -4.35
N ALA A 149 -7.24 4.66 -5.39
CA ALA A 149 -6.65 3.68 -6.29
C ALA A 149 -5.76 2.66 -5.56
N ASP A 150 -4.82 3.14 -4.76
CA ASP A 150 -3.95 2.30 -3.92
C ASP A 150 -4.75 1.45 -2.90
N CYS A 151 -5.83 2.01 -2.34
CA CYS A 151 -6.71 1.31 -1.41
C CYS A 151 -7.46 0.15 -2.08
N LEU A 152 -8.01 0.34 -3.29
CA LEU A 152 -8.62 -0.74 -4.07
C LEU A 152 -7.63 -1.90 -4.29
N PHE A 153 -6.42 -1.58 -4.78
CA PHE A 153 -5.39 -2.57 -5.06
C PHE A 153 -5.09 -3.44 -3.84
N LYS A 154 -4.85 -2.80 -2.70
CA LYS A 154 -4.51 -3.48 -1.46
C LYS A 154 -5.69 -4.29 -0.90
N LYS A 155 -6.88 -3.70 -0.80
CA LYS A 155 -8.07 -4.37 -0.22
C LYS A 155 -8.52 -5.57 -1.05
N LEU A 156 -8.54 -5.47 -2.38
CA LEU A 156 -8.97 -6.56 -3.27
C LEU A 156 -8.00 -7.75 -3.18
N LEU A 157 -6.70 -7.52 -3.36
CA LEU A 157 -5.71 -8.61 -3.36
C LEU A 157 -5.52 -9.23 -1.97
N PHE A 158 -5.67 -8.44 -0.91
CA PHE A 158 -5.72 -8.95 0.47
C PHE A 158 -6.98 -9.80 0.74
N THR A 159 -8.16 -9.36 0.29
CA THR A 159 -9.42 -10.14 0.42
C THR A 159 -9.30 -11.51 -0.22
N TRP A 160 -8.73 -11.56 -1.43
CA TRP A 160 -8.45 -12.81 -2.13
C TRP A 160 -7.43 -13.69 -1.36
N ALA A 161 -6.35 -13.08 -0.85
CA ALA A 161 -5.36 -13.77 0.00
C ALA A 161 -5.90 -14.24 1.36
N ARG A 162 -7.11 -13.81 1.75
CA ARG A 162 -7.87 -14.26 2.93
C ARG A 162 -9.09 -15.14 2.57
N GLY A 163 -9.12 -15.66 1.35
CA GLY A 163 -10.10 -16.64 0.90
C GLY A 163 -11.48 -16.08 0.57
N GLY A 164 -11.64 -14.75 0.54
CA GLY A 164 -12.85 -14.10 0.06
C GLY A 164 -13.11 -14.49 -1.39
N LYS A 165 -14.35 -14.85 -1.71
CA LYS A 165 -14.74 -15.40 -3.02
C LYS A 165 -15.18 -14.33 -4.03
N SER A 166 -15.49 -13.13 -3.55
CA SER A 166 -15.79 -11.95 -4.36
C SER A 166 -15.39 -10.68 -3.60
N TYR A 167 -15.21 -9.60 -4.35
CA TYR A 167 -14.91 -8.27 -3.85
C TYR A 167 -15.65 -7.25 -4.73
N THR A 168 -16.63 -6.56 -4.15
CA THR A 168 -17.42 -5.52 -4.82
C THR A 168 -16.95 -4.14 -4.35
N TRP A 169 -16.63 -3.24 -5.28
CA TRP A 169 -16.30 -1.86 -4.95
C TRP A 169 -17.53 -0.96 -5.06
N TYR A 170 -17.80 -0.16 -4.02
CA TYR A 170 -18.79 0.93 -4.09
C TYR A 170 -18.11 2.26 -4.45
N GLY A 171 -18.52 3.03 -5.45
CA GLY A 171 -19.55 2.76 -6.47
C GLY A 171 -18.94 2.68 -7.87
N LEU A 172 -19.77 2.43 -8.90
CA LEU A 172 -19.32 2.53 -10.28
C LEU A 172 -19.09 4.00 -10.67
N PHE A 173 -20.06 4.87 -10.37
CA PHE A 173 -20.07 6.31 -10.66
C PHE A 173 -20.03 7.17 -9.39
N ASP A 174 -19.57 8.41 -9.54
CA ASP A 174 -19.67 9.45 -8.52
C ASP A 174 -21.11 10.00 -8.42
N ASN A 175 -21.69 9.94 -7.23
CA ASN A 175 -23.12 10.25 -7.00
C ASN A 175 -23.46 11.76 -7.02
N GLY A 176 -22.47 12.65 -7.19
CA GLY A 176 -22.71 14.09 -7.22
C GLY A 176 -21.46 14.91 -7.54
N TYR A 177 -21.53 16.22 -7.28
CA TYR A 177 -20.52 17.20 -7.74
C TYR A 177 -19.66 17.80 -6.61
N ASP A 178 -19.98 17.52 -5.34
CA ASP A 178 -19.26 18.10 -4.21
C ASP A 178 -17.97 17.30 -3.94
N LEU A 179 -16.83 17.84 -4.33
CA LEU A 179 -15.51 17.23 -4.17
C LEU A 179 -15.05 17.11 -2.69
N GLU A 180 -15.75 17.73 -1.74
CA GLU A 180 -15.43 17.65 -0.31
C GLU A 180 -16.26 16.60 0.44
N TYR A 181 -17.36 16.11 -0.13
CA TYR A 181 -18.30 15.17 0.49
C TYR A 181 -18.08 13.72 0.03
N SER A 182 -17.98 12.77 0.97
CA SER A 182 -17.62 11.37 0.68
C SER A 182 -18.54 10.70 -0.33
N GLU A 183 -19.86 10.82 -0.15
CA GLU A 183 -20.86 10.09 -0.94
C GLU A 183 -20.83 10.43 -2.42
N HIS A 184 -20.39 11.65 -2.76
CA HIS A 184 -20.25 12.11 -4.12
C HIS A 184 -18.96 11.64 -4.80
N ASN A 185 -18.04 10.96 -4.10
CA ASN A 185 -16.67 10.70 -4.58
C ASN A 185 -16.24 9.21 -4.49
N PHE A 186 -17.16 8.26 -4.29
CA PHE A 186 -16.86 6.82 -4.21
C PHE A 186 -16.67 6.12 -5.56
N GLY A 187 -17.12 6.74 -6.65
CA GLY A 187 -17.13 6.19 -7.99
C GLY A 187 -15.75 5.82 -8.52
N THR A 188 -15.71 4.81 -9.37
CA THR A 188 -14.55 4.53 -10.23
C THR A 188 -14.50 5.41 -11.48
N ILE A 189 -15.66 5.88 -11.91
CA ILE A 189 -15.87 6.83 -12.99
C ILE A 189 -16.50 8.08 -12.35
N ASP A 190 -16.08 9.27 -12.77
CA ASP A 190 -16.64 10.51 -12.25
C ASP A 190 -18.04 10.83 -12.83
N HIS A 191 -18.62 11.96 -12.42
CA HIS A 191 -19.94 12.38 -12.91
C HIS A 191 -19.95 12.78 -14.40
N PHE A 192 -18.79 13.07 -14.99
CA PHE A 192 -18.64 13.43 -16.41
C PHE A 192 -18.35 12.20 -17.29
N MET A 193 -18.45 11.00 -16.74
CA MET A 193 -18.11 9.72 -17.38
C MET A 193 -16.61 9.53 -17.63
N GLU A 194 -15.74 10.29 -16.96
CA GLU A 194 -14.28 10.17 -17.07
C GLU A 194 -13.74 9.13 -16.06
N PRO A 195 -12.82 8.22 -16.48
CA PRO A 195 -12.30 7.18 -15.58
C PRO A 195 -11.28 7.75 -14.59
N LYS A 196 -11.52 7.52 -13.29
CA LYS A 196 -10.62 7.94 -12.21
C LYS A 196 -9.42 6.99 -12.07
N HIS A 197 -8.41 7.38 -11.29
CA HIS A 197 -7.21 6.57 -11.02
C HIS A 197 -7.52 5.14 -10.55
N VAL A 198 -8.61 4.97 -9.79
CA VAL A 198 -9.08 3.67 -9.29
C VAL A 198 -9.59 2.76 -10.42
N TYR A 199 -10.18 3.30 -11.49
CA TYR A 199 -10.60 2.53 -12.66
C TYR A 199 -9.39 1.97 -13.43
N ALA A 200 -8.35 2.79 -13.63
CA ALA A 200 -7.09 2.33 -14.24
C ALA A 200 -6.47 1.19 -13.42
N THR A 201 -6.55 1.29 -12.10
CA THR A 201 -6.08 0.26 -11.16
C THR A 201 -6.89 -1.03 -11.25
N TYR A 202 -8.22 -0.94 -11.27
CA TYR A 202 -9.08 -2.10 -11.47
C TYR A 202 -8.76 -2.81 -12.80
N ALA A 203 -8.65 -2.05 -13.89
CA ALA A 203 -8.32 -2.60 -15.21
C ALA A 203 -6.90 -3.21 -15.25
N ALA A 204 -5.93 -2.68 -14.51
CA ALA A 204 -4.61 -3.28 -14.37
C ALA A 204 -4.65 -4.62 -13.60
N ILE A 205 -5.41 -4.68 -12.49
CA ILE A 205 -5.60 -5.92 -11.71
C ILE A 205 -6.25 -7.00 -12.58
N VAL A 206 -7.35 -6.69 -13.28
CA VAL A 206 -8.02 -7.66 -14.18
C VAL A 206 -7.05 -8.18 -15.24
N ARG A 207 -6.31 -7.30 -15.93
CA ARG A 207 -5.34 -7.70 -16.97
C ARG A 207 -4.18 -8.55 -16.44
N LEU A 208 -3.76 -8.35 -15.19
CA LEU A 208 -2.64 -9.09 -14.60
C LEU A 208 -3.07 -10.41 -13.93
N PHE A 209 -4.25 -10.45 -13.31
CA PHE A 209 -4.65 -11.53 -12.39
C PHE A 209 -5.86 -12.36 -12.84
N VAL A 210 -6.48 -12.12 -14.00
CA VAL A 210 -7.68 -12.88 -14.44
C VAL A 210 -7.47 -14.41 -14.52
N GLU A 211 -6.28 -14.87 -14.91
CA GLU A 211 -5.90 -16.30 -14.91
C GLU A 211 -5.03 -16.68 -13.71
N ALA A 212 -4.87 -15.79 -12.72
CA ALA A 212 -4.02 -16.03 -11.58
C ALA A 212 -4.74 -16.80 -10.47
N SER A 213 -4.01 -17.63 -9.75
CA SER A 213 -4.43 -18.29 -8.52
C SER A 213 -3.52 -17.88 -7.38
N PHE A 214 -4.10 -17.46 -6.25
CA PHE A 214 -3.36 -17.17 -5.03
C PHE A 214 -2.70 -18.43 -4.48
N GLN A 215 -1.42 -18.34 -4.12
CA GLN A 215 -0.64 -19.45 -3.56
C GLN A 215 -0.40 -19.26 -2.06
N ARG A 216 0.23 -18.15 -1.68
CA ARG A 216 0.63 -17.89 -0.29
C ARG A 216 0.98 -16.43 -0.06
N GLN A 217 0.87 -16.00 1.20
CA GLN A 217 1.62 -14.84 1.68
C GLN A 217 3.06 -15.26 1.96
N ILE A 218 4.04 -14.46 1.54
CA ILE A 218 5.46 -14.69 1.84
C ILE A 218 5.84 -13.82 3.04
N THR A 219 6.48 -14.40 4.04
CA THR A 219 7.09 -13.63 5.14
C THR A 219 8.51 -13.26 4.77
N SER A 220 8.85 -11.99 4.91
CA SER A 220 10.20 -11.45 4.72
C SER A 220 10.54 -10.48 5.85
N GLU A 221 11.83 -10.32 6.13
CA GLU A 221 12.33 -9.24 6.98
C GLU A 221 11.92 -7.86 6.43
N GLY A 222 11.70 -6.90 7.33
CA GLY A 222 10.99 -5.65 7.05
C GLY A 222 9.45 -5.76 7.11
N SER A 223 8.92 -6.98 7.23
CA SER A 223 7.48 -7.29 7.23
C SER A 223 6.66 -6.62 6.10
N PRO A 224 7.12 -6.61 4.84
CA PRO A 224 6.29 -6.18 3.72
C PRO A 224 5.09 -7.11 3.54
N TRP A 225 4.00 -6.58 2.99
CA TRP A 225 2.96 -7.41 2.40
C TRP A 225 3.49 -7.98 1.08
N LEU A 226 3.42 -9.31 0.96
CA LEU A 226 3.93 -10.08 -0.19
C LEU A 226 2.94 -11.20 -0.50
N PHE A 227 2.08 -11.00 -1.50
CA PHE A 227 1.09 -11.99 -1.91
C PHE A 227 1.52 -12.63 -3.23
N ALA A 228 1.85 -13.91 -3.19
CA ALA A 228 2.31 -14.68 -4.33
C ALA A 228 1.14 -15.41 -5.01
N PHE A 229 1.09 -15.30 -6.34
CA PHE A 229 0.11 -15.91 -7.22
C PHE A 229 0.84 -16.57 -8.40
N THR A 230 0.16 -17.50 -9.06
CA THR A 230 0.61 -18.16 -10.30
C THR A 230 -0.44 -18.02 -11.38
N ALA A 231 -0.01 -17.70 -12.60
CA ALA A 231 -0.79 -17.74 -13.83
C ALA A 231 -0.09 -18.69 -14.82
N PRO A 232 -0.73 -19.14 -15.92
CA PRO A 232 -0.23 -20.23 -16.77
C PRO A 232 1.26 -20.14 -17.15
N ASP A 233 1.72 -18.96 -17.59
CA ASP A 233 3.11 -18.72 -18.02
C ASP A 233 3.89 -17.75 -17.11
N SER A 234 3.46 -17.53 -15.86
CA SER A 234 4.18 -16.60 -14.96
C SER A 234 3.82 -16.69 -13.48
N ALA A 235 4.75 -16.28 -12.62
CA ALA A 235 4.49 -15.98 -11.23
C ALA A 235 4.27 -14.47 -11.02
N LEU A 236 3.30 -14.10 -10.18
CA LEU A 236 2.96 -12.71 -9.82
C LEU A 236 3.11 -12.49 -8.32
N LEU A 237 3.71 -11.38 -7.91
CA LEU A 237 3.89 -10.98 -6.51
C LEU A 237 3.36 -9.57 -6.32
N ALA A 238 2.17 -9.45 -5.71
CA ALA A 238 1.66 -8.16 -5.27
C ALA A 238 2.35 -7.76 -3.96
N HIS A 239 2.84 -6.52 -3.87
CA HIS A 239 3.63 -6.08 -2.72
C HIS A 239 3.46 -4.61 -2.33
N TRP A 240 3.59 -4.33 -1.04
CA TRP A 240 3.68 -2.99 -0.45
C TRP A 240 4.18 -3.05 1.00
N ASN A 241 4.68 -1.92 1.52
CA ASN A 241 4.93 -1.75 2.96
C ASN A 241 3.67 -1.19 3.65
N ALA A 242 3.42 -1.62 4.90
CA ALA A 242 2.34 -1.08 5.72
C ALA A 242 2.65 0.31 6.32
N VAL A 243 3.92 0.67 6.40
CA VAL A 243 4.44 1.89 7.04
C VAL A 243 5.53 2.50 6.15
N SER A 244 5.57 3.83 6.07
CA SER A 244 6.68 4.61 5.55
C SER A 244 7.98 4.25 6.27
N THR A 245 8.75 3.34 5.66
CA THR A 245 10.15 3.14 6.05
C THR A 245 10.94 4.32 5.51
N THR A 246 11.58 5.06 6.41
CA THR A 246 12.42 6.23 6.12
C THR A 246 13.60 5.92 5.17
N GLY A 247 13.92 4.64 4.95
CA GLY A 247 14.81 4.16 3.90
C GLY A 247 14.13 3.26 2.87
N THR A 248 14.55 3.37 1.60
CA THR A 248 14.16 2.45 0.52
C THR A 248 14.85 1.10 0.71
N SER A 249 14.08 0.00 0.70
CA SER A 249 14.63 -1.36 0.72
C SER A 249 14.53 -2.03 -0.66
N ILE A 250 15.60 -2.71 -1.06
CA ILE A 250 15.69 -3.52 -2.28
C ILE A 250 15.59 -4.98 -1.90
N TYR A 251 14.74 -5.72 -2.61
CA TYR A 251 14.49 -7.14 -2.44
C TYR A 251 14.91 -7.92 -3.69
N ALA A 252 15.23 -9.19 -3.52
CA ALA A 252 15.44 -10.16 -4.58
C ALA A 252 14.30 -11.18 -4.55
N ALA A 253 13.56 -11.28 -5.65
CA ALA A 253 12.61 -12.37 -5.89
C ALA A 253 13.34 -13.52 -6.58
N MET A 254 13.36 -14.68 -5.94
CA MET A 254 13.95 -15.91 -6.47
C MET A 254 12.83 -16.78 -7.08
N PRO A 255 12.88 -17.09 -8.38
CA PRO A 255 11.85 -17.89 -9.03
C PRO A 255 11.88 -19.34 -8.53
N GLU A 256 10.73 -19.98 -8.61
CA GLU A 256 10.64 -21.42 -8.72
C GLU A 256 10.66 -21.81 -10.21
N GLY A 257 11.62 -22.67 -10.59
CA GLY A 257 11.91 -22.97 -11.98
C GLY A 257 12.66 -21.84 -12.70
N THR A 258 12.62 -21.86 -14.03
CA THR A 258 13.33 -20.92 -14.90
C THR A 258 12.55 -19.62 -15.09
N MET A 259 13.23 -18.48 -15.08
CA MET A 259 12.66 -17.17 -15.39
C MET A 259 13.29 -16.60 -16.66
N ALA A 260 12.47 -16.23 -17.64
CA ALA A 260 12.94 -15.64 -18.90
C ALA A 260 13.09 -14.10 -18.83
N LYS A 261 12.19 -13.43 -18.11
CA LYS A 261 12.15 -11.98 -17.90
C LYS A 261 11.53 -11.70 -16.53
N ALA A 262 11.92 -10.59 -15.91
CA ALA A 262 11.21 -10.00 -14.78
C ALA A 262 10.79 -8.57 -15.08
N SER A 263 9.61 -8.18 -14.61
CA SER A 263 9.11 -6.82 -14.70
C SER A 263 8.33 -6.43 -13.45
N THR A 264 8.20 -5.13 -13.22
CA THR A 264 7.28 -4.56 -12.22
C THR A 264 6.20 -3.73 -12.92
N PHE A 265 5.03 -3.68 -12.31
CA PHE A 265 3.88 -2.91 -12.75
C PHE A 265 3.47 -1.97 -11.61
N ASP A 266 3.20 -0.71 -11.96
CA ASP A 266 2.55 0.24 -11.05
C ASP A 266 1.03 0.01 -11.00
N LEU A 267 0.32 0.83 -10.20
CA LEU A 267 -1.13 0.76 -10.07
C LEU A 267 -1.87 0.90 -11.41
N ALA A 268 -1.39 1.74 -12.34
CA ALA A 268 -2.02 1.92 -13.64
C ALA A 268 -1.70 0.77 -14.64
N GLY A 269 -0.80 -0.15 -14.27
CA GLY A 269 -0.37 -1.25 -15.10
C GLY A 269 0.77 -0.91 -16.06
N ASN A 270 1.54 0.16 -15.81
CA ASN A 270 2.70 0.49 -16.62
C ASN A 270 3.85 -0.51 -16.35
N GLU A 271 4.27 -1.26 -17.36
CA GLU A 271 5.36 -2.23 -17.24
C GLU A 271 6.74 -1.55 -17.21
N LYS A 272 7.60 -1.97 -16.27
CA LYS A 272 9.03 -1.66 -16.25
C LYS A 272 9.85 -2.93 -16.05
N THR A 273 10.76 -3.23 -16.98
CA THR A 273 11.69 -4.36 -16.86
C THR A 273 12.59 -4.21 -15.63
N LEU A 274 12.73 -5.28 -14.85
CA LEU A 274 13.57 -5.33 -13.64
C LEU A 274 15.00 -5.79 -13.95
N LEU A 275 15.94 -5.36 -13.11
CA LEU A 275 17.31 -5.87 -13.16
C LEU A 275 17.34 -7.30 -12.62
N CYS A 276 17.79 -8.25 -13.44
CA CYS A 276 18.04 -9.62 -13.01
C CYS A 276 19.51 -9.80 -12.62
N LEU A 277 19.75 -10.46 -11.50
CA LEU A 277 21.06 -10.85 -10.99
C LEU A 277 21.09 -12.38 -10.93
N ASP A 278 21.69 -12.98 -11.96
CA ASP A 278 21.55 -14.40 -12.30
C ASP A 278 20.06 -14.77 -12.39
N GLU A 279 19.57 -15.75 -11.61
CA GLU A 279 18.15 -16.13 -11.61
C GLU A 279 17.23 -15.16 -10.84
N SER A 280 17.76 -14.22 -10.04
CA SER A 280 16.96 -13.40 -9.12
C SER A 280 16.56 -12.05 -9.72
N ALA A 281 15.30 -11.66 -9.60
CA ALA A 281 14.81 -10.33 -10.00
C ALA A 281 14.95 -9.33 -8.84
N LEU A 282 15.59 -8.18 -9.08
CA LEU A 282 15.76 -7.13 -8.08
C LEU A 282 14.69 -6.04 -8.22
N PHE A 283 14.01 -5.73 -7.11
CA PHE A 283 12.92 -4.74 -7.06
C PHE A 283 12.93 -3.97 -5.73
N THR A 284 12.18 -2.87 -5.67
CA THR A 284 11.99 -2.06 -4.46
C THR A 284 10.56 -2.20 -3.96
N ILE A 285 10.38 -2.25 -2.65
CA ILE A 285 9.04 -2.16 -2.03
C ILE A 285 8.86 -0.75 -1.49
N THR A 286 7.69 -0.17 -1.77
CA THR A 286 7.28 1.17 -1.30
C THR A 286 5.96 1.05 -0.53
N GLU A 287 5.43 2.15 0.02
CA GLU A 287 4.07 2.15 0.58
C GLU A 287 3.00 1.87 -0.48
N THR A 288 3.21 2.28 -1.74
CA THR A 288 2.25 2.10 -2.83
C THR A 288 2.23 0.66 -3.34
N GLY A 289 1.04 0.14 -3.63
CA GLY A 289 0.85 -1.17 -4.25
C GLY A 289 1.56 -1.29 -5.60
N GLN A 290 2.31 -2.38 -5.78
CA GLN A 290 2.96 -2.74 -7.04
C GLN A 290 2.91 -4.26 -7.25
N VAL A 291 3.15 -4.70 -8.48
CA VAL A 291 3.26 -6.13 -8.85
C VAL A 291 4.63 -6.40 -9.42
N VAL A 292 5.25 -7.52 -9.06
CA VAL A 292 6.37 -8.14 -9.79
C VAL A 292 5.84 -9.33 -10.59
N LYS A 293 6.17 -9.41 -11.88
CA LYS A 293 5.88 -10.55 -12.75
C LYS A 293 7.18 -11.23 -13.17
N LEU A 294 7.28 -12.54 -12.90
CA LEU A 294 8.37 -13.40 -13.35
C LEU A 294 7.84 -14.27 -14.50
N TYR A 295 8.25 -13.96 -15.73
CA TYR A 295 7.79 -14.67 -16.93
C TYR A 295 8.48 -16.04 -17.04
N GLY A 296 7.68 -17.10 -17.26
CA GLY A 296 8.12 -18.50 -17.32
C GLY A 296 8.34 -19.17 -15.95
N ALA A 297 8.35 -18.42 -14.85
CA ALA A 297 8.52 -18.97 -13.51
C ALA A 297 7.23 -19.64 -13.01
N LYS A 298 7.36 -20.76 -12.29
CA LYS A 298 6.23 -21.53 -11.73
C LYS A 298 5.73 -20.98 -10.39
N GLY A 299 6.48 -20.07 -9.78
CA GLY A 299 6.21 -19.53 -8.46
C GLY A 299 7.37 -18.69 -7.94
N PHE A 300 7.31 -18.37 -6.65
CA PHE A 300 8.41 -17.73 -5.92
C PHE A 300 8.95 -18.73 -4.90
N ARG A 301 10.20 -19.15 -5.09
CA ARG A 301 10.94 -19.95 -4.12
C ARG A 301 11.10 -19.16 -2.83
N ASP A 302 11.58 -17.93 -2.95
CA ASP A 302 11.85 -17.04 -1.81
C ASP A 302 11.89 -15.56 -2.24
N VAL A 303 11.66 -14.64 -1.31
CA VAL A 303 11.73 -13.18 -1.50
C VAL A 303 12.43 -12.59 -0.29
N GLN A 304 13.62 -12.02 -0.47
CA GLN A 304 14.48 -11.57 0.63
C GLN A 304 15.06 -10.19 0.38
N PRO A 305 15.30 -9.36 1.42
CA PRO A 305 15.98 -8.09 1.27
C PRO A 305 17.46 -8.30 0.91
N VAL A 306 17.95 -7.51 -0.03
CA VAL A 306 19.36 -7.45 -0.45
C VAL A 306 20.03 -6.12 -0.16
N ALA A 307 19.25 -5.05 0.03
CA ALA A 307 19.71 -3.81 0.61
C ALA A 307 18.60 -3.21 1.49
N MET A 308 18.90 -2.93 2.76
CA MET A 308 17.97 -2.25 3.68
C MET A 308 18.68 -1.07 4.31
N LEU A 309 18.06 0.11 4.22
CA LEU A 309 18.53 1.31 4.91
C LEU A 309 17.65 1.55 6.13
N GLU A 310 18.24 1.36 7.31
CA GLU A 310 17.66 1.72 8.60
C GLU A 310 18.17 3.12 8.99
N ILE A 311 17.26 4.06 9.22
CA ILE A 311 17.58 5.34 9.87
C ILE A 311 16.55 5.65 10.97
N PRO A 312 16.96 6.31 12.08
CA PRO A 312 16.06 6.74 13.14
C PRO A 312 14.77 7.41 12.64
N ALA A 313 13.64 7.06 13.24
CA ALA A 313 12.32 7.51 12.82
C ALA A 313 12.09 9.03 13.03
N ALA A 314 12.86 9.65 13.93
CA ALA A 314 12.87 11.09 14.15
C ALA A 314 14.24 11.67 13.79
N MET A 315 14.25 12.68 12.92
CA MET A 315 15.45 13.46 12.59
C MET A 315 15.20 14.93 12.98
N THR A 316 15.98 15.45 13.92
CA THR A 316 16.06 16.90 14.16
C THR A 316 17.00 17.53 13.13
N SER A 317 16.78 18.80 12.77
CA SER A 317 17.50 19.43 11.65
C SER A 317 18.98 19.73 11.91
N GLU A 318 19.43 19.63 13.15
CA GLU A 318 20.73 20.15 13.59
C GLU A 318 21.71 19.06 14.05
N GLU A 319 21.23 17.86 14.39
CA GLU A 319 22.07 16.78 14.89
C GLU A 319 22.42 15.73 13.82
N PRO A 320 23.63 15.17 13.85
CA PRO A 320 23.98 14.02 13.03
C PRO A 320 23.13 12.78 13.29
N VAL A 321 22.56 12.23 12.24
CA VAL A 321 21.76 11.00 12.30
C VAL A 321 22.58 9.77 11.90
N ASP A 322 22.73 8.83 12.84
CA ASP A 322 23.42 7.54 12.65
C ASP A 322 22.47 6.54 11.94
N GLY A 323 22.76 6.20 10.68
CA GLY A 323 22.06 5.14 9.93
C GLY A 323 22.74 3.77 9.97
N THR A 324 22.07 2.72 9.48
CA THR A 324 22.65 1.42 9.16
C THR A 324 22.16 0.99 7.77
N LEU A 325 23.08 0.87 6.80
CA LEU A 325 22.81 0.15 5.56
C LEU A 325 23.26 -1.32 5.73
N ILE A 326 22.32 -2.24 5.59
CA ILE A 326 22.52 -3.70 5.51
C ILE A 326 22.56 -4.10 4.03
N LEU A 327 23.54 -4.90 3.63
CA LEU A 327 23.64 -5.49 2.29
C LEU A 327 23.75 -7.01 2.36
N ARG A 328 23.07 -7.73 1.46
CA ARG A 328 23.15 -9.19 1.29
C ARG A 328 23.36 -9.53 -0.18
N ASN A 329 24.20 -10.53 -0.46
CA ASN A 329 24.39 -11.04 -1.82
C ASN A 329 23.41 -12.20 -2.08
N PRO A 330 22.44 -12.07 -3.01
CA PRO A 330 21.47 -13.13 -3.29
C PRO A 330 22.01 -14.25 -4.19
N VAL A 331 23.24 -14.12 -4.73
CA VAL A 331 23.84 -15.08 -5.67
C VAL A 331 25.16 -15.66 -5.15
N SER A 332 25.51 -16.85 -5.66
CA SER A 332 26.71 -17.60 -5.25
C SER A 332 28.04 -16.95 -5.69
N ARG A 333 28.03 -16.15 -6.75
CA ARG A 333 29.21 -15.47 -7.29
C ARG A 333 29.45 -14.11 -6.64
N GLN A 334 30.66 -13.59 -6.82
CA GLN A 334 31.01 -12.24 -6.38
C GLN A 334 30.23 -11.16 -7.16
N VAL A 335 29.71 -10.19 -6.42
CA VAL A 335 29.00 -9.01 -6.96
C VAL A 335 29.73 -7.74 -6.54
N ARG A 336 29.73 -6.74 -7.43
CA ARG A 336 30.21 -5.39 -7.15
C ARG A 336 29.00 -4.49 -6.90
N CYS A 337 28.99 -3.81 -5.75
CA CYS A 337 28.00 -2.79 -5.43
C CYS A 337 28.66 -1.41 -5.46
N THR A 338 27.95 -0.43 -6.00
CA THR A 338 28.33 0.99 -5.94
C THR A 338 27.27 1.72 -5.15
N LEU A 339 27.66 2.24 -3.98
CA LEU A 339 26.80 3.10 -3.19
C LEU A 339 26.93 4.53 -3.72
N SER A 340 25.79 5.15 -4.01
CA SER A 340 25.68 6.52 -4.51
C SER A 340 24.55 7.19 -3.73
N PRO A 341 24.86 7.77 -2.56
CA PRO A 341 23.86 8.48 -1.77
C PRO A 341 23.36 9.68 -2.58
N ASP A 342 22.04 9.84 -2.64
CA ASP A 342 21.42 11.08 -3.09
C ASP A 342 21.28 12.00 -1.86
N ILE A 343 21.77 13.24 -1.98
CA ILE A 343 22.02 14.11 -0.83
C ILE A 343 21.59 15.53 -1.18
N SER A 344 20.74 16.13 -0.34
CA SER A 344 20.38 17.54 -0.43
C SER A 344 21.60 18.45 -0.48
N LYS A 345 21.50 19.51 -1.30
CA LYS A 345 22.51 20.56 -1.41
C LYS A 345 22.79 21.20 -0.04
N GLY A 346 23.94 20.89 0.54
CA GLY A 346 24.38 21.40 1.86
C GLY A 346 24.53 20.30 2.93
N ALA A 347 23.94 19.13 2.73
CA ALA A 347 24.19 17.96 3.58
C ALA A 347 25.48 17.23 3.14
N PHE A 348 26.11 16.55 4.10
CA PHE A 348 27.35 15.79 3.90
C PHE A 348 27.12 14.32 4.28
N PHE A 349 27.78 13.40 3.58
CA PHE A 349 27.71 11.96 3.87
C PHE A 349 29.09 11.43 4.27
N ARG A 350 29.18 10.86 5.47
CA ARG A 350 30.43 10.29 6.00
C ARG A 350 30.26 8.85 6.45
N ALA A 351 30.42 7.89 5.54
CA ALA A 351 30.31 6.47 5.86
C ALA A 351 31.47 5.93 6.71
N CYS A 352 31.14 5.24 7.80
CA CYS A 352 32.02 4.47 8.66
C CYS A 352 31.55 3.01 8.71
N LEU A 353 32.41 2.06 8.29
CA LEU A 353 32.06 0.64 8.20
C LEU A 353 32.29 -0.04 9.56
N GLN A 354 31.25 -0.65 10.13
CA GLN A 354 31.37 -1.61 11.22
C GLN A 354 31.09 -3.03 10.70
N ILE A 355 31.82 -4.01 11.23
CA ILE A 355 31.65 -5.43 10.88
C ILE A 355 30.96 -6.11 12.06
N ALA A 356 29.86 -6.81 11.80
CA ALA A 356 29.20 -7.68 12.76
C ALA A 356 29.09 -9.08 12.13
N SER A 357 29.93 -10.01 12.58
CA SER A 357 29.89 -11.40 12.15
C SER A 357 28.83 -12.16 12.95
N PHE A 358 27.66 -12.40 12.36
CA PHE A 358 26.69 -13.33 12.93
C PHE A 358 26.97 -14.76 12.45
N HIS A 359 27.51 -15.59 13.35
CA HIS A 359 27.72 -17.01 13.11
C HIS A 359 26.39 -17.78 13.26
N ARG A 360 25.66 -17.96 12.15
CA ARG A 360 24.85 -19.14 11.76
C ARG A 360 24.02 -18.78 10.52
N SER A 361 23.94 -19.69 9.56
CA SER A 361 23.42 -19.49 8.18
C SER A 361 24.33 -18.66 7.25
N ARG A 362 24.19 -18.84 5.94
CA ARG A 362 25.18 -18.49 4.89
C ARG A 362 25.12 -17.02 4.43
N PHE A 363 25.01 -16.06 5.36
CA PHE A 363 24.79 -14.65 5.02
C PHE A 363 25.83 -13.71 5.65
N PHE A 364 26.48 -12.91 4.81
CA PHE A 364 27.40 -11.85 5.23
C PHE A 364 26.70 -10.49 5.12
N GLY A 365 26.34 -9.91 6.27
CA GLY A 365 25.84 -8.55 6.37
C GLY A 365 26.96 -7.54 6.57
N TYR A 366 26.90 -6.42 5.85
CA TYR A 366 27.78 -5.26 6.06
C TYR A 366 27.02 -4.17 6.80
N ARG A 367 27.65 -3.48 7.76
CA ARG A 367 27.02 -2.37 8.51
C ARG A 367 27.73 -1.06 8.20
N LEU A 368 27.07 -0.15 7.48
CA LEU A 368 27.60 1.18 7.23
C LEU A 368 26.85 2.20 8.09
N ARG A 369 27.54 2.76 9.09
CA ARG A 369 27.11 3.99 9.76
C ARG A 369 27.40 5.18 8.88
N PHE A 370 26.61 6.23 8.97
CA PHE A 370 26.95 7.52 8.36
C PHE A 370 26.44 8.66 9.23
N ASN A 371 26.94 9.86 8.95
CA ASN A 371 26.74 11.06 9.74
C ASN A 371 26.39 12.18 8.73
N ALA A 372 25.22 12.80 8.89
CA ALA A 372 24.68 13.82 7.98
C ALA A 372 23.91 14.90 8.74
N VAL A 373 24.06 16.16 8.31
CA VAL A 373 23.38 17.34 8.89
C VAL A 373 22.17 17.71 8.03
N ALA A 374 20.99 17.82 8.63
CA ALA A 374 19.71 17.78 7.92
C ALA A 374 19.05 19.16 7.69
N SER A 375 19.70 20.02 6.90
CA SER A 375 19.01 21.19 6.32
C SER A 375 18.25 20.80 5.04
N ARG A 376 16.95 20.47 5.21
CA ARG A 376 15.98 20.09 4.15
C ARG A 376 16.37 18.86 3.32
N LEU A 377 16.23 17.66 3.89
CA LEU A 377 16.32 16.38 3.16
C LEU A 377 14.92 15.88 2.73
N LEU A 378 14.69 15.88 1.41
CA LEU A 378 13.59 15.19 0.71
C LEU A 378 14.22 14.09 -0.17
N TYR A 379 14.78 13.04 0.43
CA TYR A 379 15.49 12.00 -0.34
C TYR A 379 15.36 10.59 0.21
N GLY A 380 15.07 9.65 -0.70
CA GLY A 380 15.34 8.22 -0.54
C GLY A 380 16.69 7.85 -1.18
N LEU A 381 17.31 6.75 -0.72
CA LEU A 381 18.67 6.37 -1.12
C LEU A 381 18.68 5.45 -2.36
N ALA A 382 19.08 5.98 -3.52
CA ALA A 382 19.11 5.23 -4.77
C ALA A 382 20.37 4.33 -4.92
N CYS A 383 20.36 3.14 -4.33
CA CYS A 383 21.41 2.14 -4.59
C CYS A 383 21.28 1.53 -6.00
N ARG A 384 22.27 1.75 -6.87
CA ARG A 384 22.35 1.10 -8.19
C ARG A 384 23.40 -0.01 -8.20
N LEU A 385 22.94 -1.26 -8.22
CA LEU A 385 23.76 -2.41 -8.60
C LEU A 385 23.96 -2.39 -10.13
N MET A 386 25.21 -2.36 -10.60
CA MET A 386 25.55 -2.49 -12.02
C MET A 386 26.46 -3.70 -12.26
N ALA A 387 25.98 -4.66 -13.05
CA ALA A 387 26.80 -5.73 -13.61
C ALA A 387 27.51 -5.21 -14.87
N SER A 388 28.82 -4.96 -14.79
CA SER A 388 29.59 -4.49 -15.95
C SER A 388 30.01 -5.64 -16.87
N ARG A 389 29.37 -5.75 -18.04
CA ARG A 389 30.06 -6.29 -19.22
C ARG A 389 30.98 -5.18 -19.76
N ARG A 390 32.25 -5.49 -20.00
CA ARG A 390 33.23 -4.54 -20.55
C ARG A 390 32.87 -4.21 -22.00
N LEU A 391 32.51 -2.97 -22.28
CA LEU A 391 32.71 -2.35 -23.59
C LEU A 391 33.38 -0.99 -23.39
N SER A 392 34.49 -0.81 -24.08
CA SER A 392 35.31 0.40 -24.07
C SER A 392 34.99 1.24 -25.29
N THR A 393 34.62 2.51 -25.08
CA THR A 393 35.26 3.66 -25.75
C THR A 393 34.82 4.99 -25.10
N SER A 394 35.67 6.00 -25.22
CA SER A 394 35.46 7.39 -24.75
C SER A 394 34.39 8.13 -25.59
N LYS A 395 33.84 9.30 -25.25
CA LYS A 395 34.41 10.50 -24.56
C LYS A 395 33.25 11.42 -24.08
N ASN A 396 33.59 12.51 -23.36
CA ASN A 396 32.72 13.66 -22.97
C ASN A 396 31.56 13.42 -21.97
N ARG A 397 31.79 13.79 -20.70
CA ARG A 397 30.74 14.31 -19.77
C ARG A 397 31.33 15.35 -18.81
N LEU A 398 30.54 16.38 -18.49
CA LEU A 398 30.88 17.44 -17.53
C LEU A 398 31.14 16.88 -16.11
N HIS A 399 31.99 17.58 -15.35
CA HIS A 399 32.37 17.19 -14.00
C HIS A 399 31.30 17.54 -12.94
N LEU A 400 30.79 16.50 -12.29
CA LEU A 400 30.24 16.55 -10.94
C LEU A 400 31.20 15.80 -9.99
N PRO A 401 31.36 16.21 -8.72
CA PRO A 401 32.28 15.56 -7.79
C PRO A 401 31.81 14.15 -7.43
N ARG A 402 32.49 13.12 -7.97
CA ARG A 402 32.19 11.71 -7.73
C ARG A 402 32.80 11.23 -6.40
N PHE A 403 31.97 11.05 -5.37
CA PHE A 403 32.29 10.20 -4.23
C PHE A 403 31.61 8.82 -4.36
N ALA A 404 32.10 8.02 -5.31
CA ALA A 404 31.72 6.61 -5.42
C ALA A 404 32.79 5.74 -4.76
N ARG A 405 32.39 4.83 -3.86
CA ARG A 405 33.24 3.75 -3.34
C ARG A 405 32.81 2.42 -3.96
N GLU A 406 33.76 1.71 -4.56
CA GLU A 406 33.54 0.33 -5.00
C GLU A 406 33.62 -0.63 -3.83
N LEU A 407 32.67 -1.55 -3.71
CA LEU A 407 32.72 -2.68 -2.79
C LEU A 407 32.62 -4.00 -3.57
N ARG A 408 33.45 -4.99 -3.20
CA ARG A 408 33.48 -6.33 -3.79
C ARG A 408 33.21 -7.37 -2.70
N PHE A 409 32.23 -8.24 -2.91
CA PHE A 409 31.82 -9.23 -1.90
C PHE A 409 31.90 -10.65 -2.45
N ALA A 410 32.50 -11.56 -1.71
CA ALA A 410 32.47 -13.01 -1.92
C ALA A 410 32.21 -13.68 -0.56
N ASN A 411 32.08 -15.01 -0.50
CA ASN A 411 31.80 -15.77 0.73
C ASN A 411 32.92 -15.76 1.80
N GLU A 412 33.82 -14.77 1.79
CA GLU A 412 34.86 -14.57 2.79
C GLU A 412 35.00 -13.08 3.15
N ALA A 413 35.18 -12.80 4.44
CA ALA A 413 35.29 -11.45 4.97
C ALA A 413 36.58 -10.76 4.51
N ARG A 414 36.47 -9.57 3.89
CA ARG A 414 37.60 -8.68 3.59
C ARG A 414 37.26 -7.20 3.87
N THR A 415 38.27 -6.46 4.28
CA THR A 415 38.18 -5.14 4.95
C THR A 415 39.04 -4.10 4.25
N LEU A 416 38.65 -2.82 4.30
CA LEU A 416 39.48 -1.66 3.87
C LEU A 416 39.45 -0.55 4.95
N ARG A 417 40.62 0.03 5.27
CA ARG A 417 40.81 1.08 6.30
C ARG A 417 41.23 2.42 5.67
N TRP A 418 40.75 3.54 6.22
CA TRP A 418 41.32 4.90 6.03
C TRP A 418 40.98 5.82 7.22
N THR A 419 41.74 6.90 7.42
CA THR A 419 41.61 7.87 8.53
C THR A 419 41.74 9.30 8.00
N MET A 420 41.07 10.30 8.61
CA MET A 420 41.43 11.72 8.44
C MET A 420 41.05 12.58 9.66
N SER A 421 41.96 13.49 10.01
CA SER A 421 41.89 14.44 11.12
C SER A 421 41.22 15.78 10.75
N ARG A 422 40.93 16.59 11.77
CA ARG A 422 40.41 17.97 11.65
C ARG A 422 41.61 18.94 11.58
N LYS A 423 41.65 19.85 10.60
CA LYS A 423 42.46 21.08 10.69
C LYS A 423 41.53 22.25 11.00
N SER A 424 41.60 22.78 12.22
CA SER A 424 41.04 24.08 12.58
C SER A 424 42.07 25.17 12.25
N LYS A 425 41.66 26.21 11.52
CA LYS A 425 42.38 27.49 11.53
C LYS A 425 41.85 28.32 12.69
N THR A 426 42.73 28.62 13.63
CA THR A 426 42.54 29.71 14.59
C THR A 426 42.91 31.05 13.94
N SER A 427 42.15 32.10 14.25
CA SER A 427 42.58 33.48 14.11
C SER A 427 42.07 34.27 15.32
N SER A 428 42.90 35.16 15.83
CA SER A 428 42.85 35.70 17.19
C SER A 428 42.01 36.97 17.37
N SER A 429 41.82 37.32 18.64
CA SER A 429 41.03 38.41 19.21
C SER A 429 41.62 39.82 19.08
N SER A 430 40.76 40.83 18.94
CA SER A 430 40.68 42.11 19.69
C SER A 430 39.56 42.98 19.06
N THR A 431 38.87 43.94 19.71
CA THR A 431 39.00 44.59 21.03
C THR A 431 37.61 45.10 21.49
N LEU A 432 37.41 45.40 22.78
CA LEU A 432 36.24 46.15 23.26
C LEU A 432 36.29 47.63 22.82
N ASN A 433 35.12 48.27 22.62
CA ASN A 433 34.75 49.54 23.26
C ASN A 433 33.30 49.98 22.96
N GLN A 434 32.58 50.34 24.03
CA GLN A 434 31.44 51.28 24.10
C GLN A 434 31.94 52.54 24.86
N PRO A 435 31.21 53.69 25.00
CA PRO A 435 29.74 53.87 24.97
C PRO A 435 29.19 55.19 24.36
N SER A 436 27.85 55.36 24.47
CA SER A 436 27.05 56.62 24.47
C SER A 436 26.94 57.43 23.16
N ALA A 437 25.91 58.24 22.89
CA ALA A 437 24.77 58.72 23.69
C ALA A 437 23.50 59.06 22.82
N HIS A 438 22.35 59.21 23.51
CA HIS A 438 21.14 60.01 23.17
C HIS A 438 20.34 59.83 21.86
N GLY A 439 19.01 59.93 22.00
CA GLY A 439 18.05 60.16 20.90
C GLY A 439 16.67 59.55 21.19
N SER A 440 15.61 60.37 21.22
CA SER A 440 14.27 59.95 21.66
C SER A 440 13.21 59.98 20.54
N ARG A 441 12.06 59.36 20.84
CA ARG A 441 10.73 59.44 20.16
C ARG A 441 10.42 58.46 19.00
N GLN A 442 9.25 57.84 19.17
CA GLN A 442 8.31 57.33 18.14
C GLN A 442 7.86 58.48 17.17
N PRO A 443 7.12 58.27 16.05
CA PRO A 443 6.21 57.15 15.76
C PRO A 443 6.09 56.64 14.29
N THR A 444 5.28 55.59 14.11
CA THR A 444 4.39 55.25 12.95
C THR A 444 4.84 55.36 11.47
N CYS A 445 4.33 54.38 10.71
CA CYS A 445 3.75 54.47 9.36
C CYS A 445 4.52 53.92 8.14
N GLN A 446 3.95 52.83 7.60
CA GLN A 446 3.69 52.46 6.20
C GLN A 446 4.55 52.96 5.00
N ARG A 447 4.55 52.08 3.97
CA ARG A 447 4.86 52.28 2.52
C ARG A 447 6.35 52.42 2.21
N ARG A 448 6.90 51.99 1.07
CA ARG A 448 6.57 51.12 -0.11
C ARG A 448 7.64 51.56 -1.13
N PHE A 449 8.12 50.69 -2.02
CA PHE A 449 8.54 51.14 -3.36
C PHE A 449 8.09 50.14 -4.44
N GLY A 450 7.73 50.66 -5.62
CA GLY A 450 7.34 49.90 -6.83
C GLY A 450 8.54 49.25 -7.53
N TRP A 451 8.48 48.71 -8.75
CA TRP A 451 7.82 49.17 -9.99
C TRP A 451 7.69 47.98 -10.98
N VAL A 452 6.82 47.89 -12.01
CA VAL A 452 5.53 48.53 -12.36
C VAL A 452 4.84 47.64 -13.44
N ALA A 453 3.53 47.79 -13.71
CA ALA A 453 2.84 47.04 -14.78
C ALA A 453 2.48 47.92 -16.00
N LYS A 454 2.41 47.32 -17.20
CA LYS A 454 1.72 47.88 -18.38
C LYS A 454 0.70 46.87 -18.92
N THR A 455 -0.51 47.37 -19.20
CA THR A 455 -1.67 46.62 -19.67
C THR A 455 -1.90 46.78 -21.17
N ARG A 456 -2.64 45.84 -21.78
CA ARG A 456 -3.62 46.14 -22.82
C ARG A 456 -4.76 45.11 -22.81
N ARG A 457 -6.00 45.61 -22.83
CA ARG A 457 -7.24 44.85 -23.08
C ARG A 457 -7.70 45.11 -24.52
N CYS A 458 -8.36 44.13 -25.11
CA CYS A 458 -9.47 44.24 -26.07
C CYS A 458 -10.32 42.95 -25.89
N THR A 459 -11.54 43.01 -25.35
CA THR A 459 -12.83 43.16 -26.07
C THR A 459 -13.06 42.03 -27.08
N SER A 460 -13.77 40.94 -26.73
CA SER A 460 -15.24 40.80 -26.56
C SER A 460 -15.97 40.37 -27.84
N GLY A 461 -16.66 39.23 -27.79
CA GLY A 461 -17.60 38.79 -28.81
C GLY A 461 -18.56 37.75 -28.23
N ARG A 462 -19.84 38.08 -28.14
CA ARG A 462 -20.91 37.14 -27.74
C ARG A 462 -21.38 36.34 -28.96
N ARG A 463 -21.60 35.05 -28.78
CA ARG A 463 -22.94 34.44 -28.86
C ARG A 463 -22.94 33.11 -28.13
#